data_AF-A0A151IWZ8-F1
#
_entry.id   AF-A0A151IWZ8-F1
#
_cell.length_a   1.000
_cell.length_b   1.000
_cell.length_c   1.000
_cell.angle_alpha   90.00
_cell.angle_beta   90.00
_cell.angle_gamma   90.00
#
_symmetry.space_group_name_H-M   'P 1'
#
loop_
_entity.id
_entity.type
_entity.pdbx_description
1 polymer ?
#
loop_
_entity_poly.entity_id
_entity_poly.type
_entity_poly.pdbx_seq_one_letter_code
_entity_poly.pdbx_strand_id
1 'polypeptide(L)'
;MDINTAITAGTITTRIAGELEKQLAVEKNEITVVADGSWAKRSYGRDSAYEACVGRSIVGYRTREVLFVGIRNKFCTVCHMAEREGLEAKRHKCYKNFDRNVSSARMESDAIAEGFTRSIAMHGVIFRTLIADGDSNVYQSIMNSNPYREQMITVRKVECTHLLRNLCKKLKIVAEATEPKL
;
A
#
# COMPACT_ATOMS: atom_id res chain seq x y z
N MET A 1 -16.66 -18.56 -8.37
CA MET A 1 -16.98 -17.51 -7.39
C MET A 1 -17.02 -16.19 -8.14
N ASP A 2 -18.14 -15.48 -8.11
CA ASP A 2 -18.22 -14.15 -8.70
C ASP A 2 -17.40 -13.15 -7.87
N ILE A 3 -16.80 -12.17 -8.57
CA ILE A 3 -15.95 -11.12 -7.96
C ILE A 3 -16.67 -10.42 -6.81
N ASN A 4 -17.99 -10.22 -6.93
CA ASN A 4 -18.79 -9.57 -5.90
C ASN A 4 -18.83 -10.39 -4.59
N THR A 5 -18.96 -11.72 -4.69
CA THR A 5 -18.98 -12.61 -3.50
C THR A 5 -17.62 -12.59 -2.78
N ALA A 6 -16.52 -12.57 -3.53
CA ALA A 6 -15.17 -12.47 -2.95
C ALA A 6 -14.93 -11.11 -2.27
N ILE A 7 -15.42 -10.01 -2.86
CA ILE A 7 -15.33 -8.66 -2.26
C ILE A 7 -16.15 -8.59 -0.97
N THR A 8 -17.39 -9.12 -0.97
CA THR A 8 -18.23 -9.14 0.23
C THR A 8 -17.60 -9.97 1.35
N ALA A 9 -17.08 -11.16 1.03
CA ALA A 9 -16.36 -11.99 2.01
C ALA A 9 -15.12 -11.28 2.57
N GLY A 10 -14.32 -10.64 1.72
CA GLY A 10 -13.16 -9.85 2.14
C GLY A 10 -13.51 -8.63 3.00
N THR A 11 -14.68 -8.04 2.79
CA THR A 11 -15.16 -6.91 3.61
C THR A 11 -15.59 -7.39 5.00
N ILE A 12 -16.20 -8.58 5.10
CA ILE A 12 -16.59 -9.17 6.37
C ILE A 12 -15.35 -9.57 7.19
N THR A 13 -14.36 -10.21 6.55
CA THR A 13 -13.14 -10.65 7.25
C THR A 13 -12.32 -9.46 7.76
N THR A 14 -12.13 -8.42 6.93
CA THR A 14 -11.41 -7.20 7.35
C THR A 14 -12.10 -6.48 8.51
N ARG A 15 -13.44 -6.48 8.55
CA ARG A 15 -14.21 -5.91 9.68
C ARG A 15 -13.99 -6.68 10.98
N ILE A 16 -14.04 -8.02 10.93
CA ILE A 16 -13.79 -8.87 12.10
C ILE A 16 -12.36 -8.65 12.61
N ALA A 17 -11.38 -8.58 11.70
CA ALA A 17 -9.99 -8.28 12.03
C ALA A 17 -9.83 -6.92 12.73
N GLY A 18 -10.53 -5.89 12.23
CA GLY A 18 -10.54 -4.56 12.84
C GLY A 18 -11.13 -4.54 14.25
N GLU A 19 -12.24 -5.28 14.46
CA GLU A 19 -12.86 -5.42 15.78
C GLU A 19 -11.93 -6.16 16.77
N LEU A 20 -11.22 -7.19 16.31
CA LEU A 20 -10.26 -7.94 17.12
C LEU A 20 -9.07 -7.06 17.55
N GLU A 21 -8.48 -6.31 16.62
CA GLU A 21 -7.40 -5.35 16.94
C GLU A 21 -7.88 -4.27 17.91
N LYS A 22 -9.12 -3.80 17.75
CA LYS A 22 -9.72 -2.80 18.63
C LYS A 22 -9.86 -3.32 20.05
N GLN A 23 -10.32 -4.56 20.25
CA GLN A 23 -10.43 -5.18 21.57
C GLN A 23 -9.08 -5.32 22.28
N LEU A 24 -8.01 -5.57 21.52
CA LEU A 24 -6.65 -5.66 22.05
C LEU A 24 -6.02 -4.29 22.34
N ALA A 25 -6.57 -3.20 21.81
CA ALA A 25 -6.08 -1.84 22.04
C ALA A 25 -6.45 -1.39 23.46
N VAL A 26 -5.45 -1.24 24.33
CA VAL A 26 -5.60 -1.19 25.79
C VAL A 26 -6.31 0.06 26.32
N GLU A 27 -6.47 1.14 25.53
CA GLU A 27 -7.23 2.32 26.02
C GLU A 27 -7.67 3.35 24.97
N LYS A 28 -6.90 3.57 23.88
CA LYS A 28 -7.14 4.68 22.93
C LYS A 28 -7.64 4.27 21.54
N ASN A 29 -7.97 3.00 21.32
CA ASN A 29 -8.20 2.44 19.98
C ASN A 29 -7.06 2.75 18.99
N GLU A 30 -5.86 3.01 19.50
CA GLU A 30 -4.65 3.28 18.74
C GLU A 30 -3.90 1.97 18.51
N ILE A 31 -3.63 1.63 17.24
CA ILE A 31 -2.95 0.38 16.88
C ILE A 31 -1.72 0.62 16.03
N THR A 32 -0.83 -0.36 16.04
CA THR A 32 0.33 -0.44 15.15
C THR A 32 -0.03 -1.27 13.94
N VAL A 33 0.30 -0.76 12.75
CA VAL A 33 0.05 -1.45 11.48
C VAL A 33 1.33 -1.62 10.69
N VAL A 34 1.37 -2.68 9.91
CA VAL A 34 2.39 -2.92 8.89
C VAL A 34 1.76 -2.65 7.53
N ALA A 35 2.39 -1.81 6.72
CA ALA A 35 1.97 -1.63 5.33
C ALA A 35 3.00 -2.28 4.41
N ASP A 36 2.51 -3.10 3.49
CA ASP A 36 3.32 -3.71 2.44
C ASP A 36 2.53 -3.76 1.13
N GLY A 37 3.29 -3.80 0.04
CA GLY A 37 2.80 -3.72 -1.30
C GLY A 37 3.52 -4.68 -2.22
N SER A 38 2.75 -5.54 -2.90
CA SER A 38 3.30 -6.34 -3.98
C SER A 38 3.11 -5.63 -5.33
N TRP A 39 3.90 -6.02 -6.31
CA TRP A 39 3.80 -5.58 -7.70
C TRP A 39 3.58 -6.82 -8.57
N ALA A 40 2.49 -6.88 -9.35
CA ALA A 40 2.39 -7.92 -10.38
C ALA A 40 3.15 -7.42 -11.60
N LYS A 41 4.35 -7.95 -11.81
CA LYS A 41 4.94 -7.97 -13.14
C LYS A 41 4.23 -9.04 -13.95
N ARG A 42 3.53 -8.63 -15.01
CA ARG A 42 3.12 -9.55 -16.08
C ARG A 42 4.05 -9.32 -17.25
N SER A 43 4.83 -10.34 -17.60
CA SER A 43 5.71 -10.35 -18.77
C SER A 43 5.08 -11.19 -19.88
N TYR A 44 4.66 -10.56 -20.98
CA TYR A 44 4.41 -11.24 -22.24
C TYR A 44 5.54 -10.88 -23.22
N GLY A 45 6.64 -11.64 -23.17
CA GLY A 45 7.80 -11.41 -24.04
C GLY A 45 8.67 -10.20 -23.66
N ARG A 46 9.82 -10.10 -24.34
CA ARG A 46 10.99 -9.29 -23.96
C ARG A 46 10.74 -7.78 -23.80
N ASP A 47 9.67 -7.24 -24.40
CA ASP A 47 9.43 -5.79 -24.49
C ASP A 47 8.09 -5.30 -23.93
N SER A 48 7.30 -6.15 -23.23
CA SER A 48 5.99 -5.75 -22.69
C SER A 48 5.78 -6.12 -21.20
N ALA A 49 6.78 -5.84 -20.37
CA ALA A 49 6.63 -5.89 -18.92
C ALA A 49 5.75 -4.72 -18.45
N TYR A 50 4.46 -4.96 -18.26
CA TYR A 50 3.60 -4.00 -17.58
C TYR A 50 3.54 -4.37 -16.08
N GLU A 51 3.83 -3.38 -15.25
CA GLU A 51 3.48 -3.42 -13.83
C GLU A 51 1.97 -3.24 -13.75
N ALA A 52 1.26 -4.37 -13.76
CA ALA A 52 -0.14 -4.39 -13.34
C ALA A 52 -0.13 -4.21 -11.83
N CYS A 53 -0.78 -3.15 -11.39
CA CYS A 53 -0.86 -2.80 -9.99
C CYS A 53 -1.37 -3.99 -9.15
N VAL A 54 -0.75 -4.20 -7.99
CA VAL A 54 -1.17 -5.20 -7.01
C VAL A 54 -1.56 -4.50 -5.72
N GLY A 55 -2.62 -5.01 -5.10
CA GLY A 55 -3.24 -4.44 -3.92
C GLY A 55 -2.21 -4.10 -2.85
N ARG A 56 -2.40 -2.93 -2.23
CA ARG A 56 -1.65 -2.52 -1.04
C ARG A 56 -2.42 -2.93 0.18
N SER A 57 -1.77 -3.67 1.07
CA SER A 57 -2.41 -4.17 2.28
C SER A 57 -1.90 -3.45 3.51
N ILE A 58 -2.83 -3.11 4.39
CA ILE A 58 -2.52 -2.70 5.76
C ILE A 58 -2.87 -3.88 6.66
N VAL A 59 -1.92 -4.33 7.45
CA VAL A 59 -2.02 -5.51 8.31
C VAL A 59 -1.86 -5.07 9.76
N GLY A 60 -2.71 -5.59 10.65
CA GLY A 60 -2.60 -5.36 12.08
C GLY A 60 -1.34 -6.02 12.64
N TYR A 61 -0.53 -5.29 13.41
CA TYR A 61 0.73 -5.83 13.92
C TYR A 61 0.53 -6.97 14.93
N ARG A 62 -0.56 -6.94 15.71
CA ARG A 62 -0.80 -7.90 16.79
C ARG A 62 -1.55 -9.13 16.29
N THR A 63 -2.63 -8.91 15.55
CA THR A 63 -3.48 -9.98 14.99
C THR A 63 -2.86 -10.62 13.76
N ARG A 64 -1.99 -9.89 13.04
CA ARG A 64 -1.44 -10.27 11.72
C ARG A 64 -2.51 -10.43 10.65
N GLU A 65 -3.70 -9.89 10.89
CA GLU A 65 -4.82 -9.94 9.98
C GLU A 65 -4.84 -8.71 9.07
N VAL A 66 -5.39 -8.89 7.87
CA VAL A 66 -5.53 -7.81 6.89
C VAL A 66 -6.66 -6.89 7.32
N LEU A 67 -6.34 -5.61 7.55
CA LEU A 67 -7.29 -4.57 7.92
C LEU A 67 -7.82 -3.80 6.72
N PHE A 68 -7.01 -3.68 5.67
CA PHE A 68 -7.38 -2.94 4.48
C PHE A 68 -6.62 -3.45 3.25
N VAL A 69 -7.29 -3.45 2.10
CA VAL A 69 -6.67 -3.70 0.79
C VAL A 69 -7.07 -2.59 -0.17
N GLY A 70 -6.12 -1.75 -0.56
CA GLY A 70 -6.30 -0.72 -1.58
C GLY A 70 -5.92 -1.25 -2.95
N ILE A 71 -6.91 -1.40 -3.84
CA ILE A 71 -6.69 -1.83 -5.22
C ILE A 71 -6.65 -0.60 -6.12
N ARG A 72 -5.54 -0.43 -6.84
CA ARG A 72 -5.41 0.55 -7.92
C ARG A 72 -5.19 -0.17 -9.24
N ASN A 73 -5.65 0.40 -10.33
CA ASN A 73 -5.49 -0.17 -11.67
C ASN A 73 -5.48 0.93 -12.72
N LYS A 74 -4.40 0.97 -13.50
CA LYS A 74 -4.17 1.92 -14.60
C LYS A 74 -4.54 1.38 -15.99
N PHE A 75 -4.88 0.09 -16.08
CA PHE A 75 -5.08 -0.60 -17.35
C PHE A 75 -6.47 -1.22 -17.49
N CYS A 76 -7.06 -1.00 -18.65
CA CYS A 76 -8.25 -1.71 -19.12
C CYS A 76 -8.08 -1.99 -20.60
N THR A 77 -8.19 -3.25 -21.02
CA THR A 77 -7.99 -3.66 -22.41
C THR A 77 -8.97 -2.98 -23.36
N VAL A 78 -10.26 -2.90 -22.98
CA VAL A 78 -11.30 -2.29 -23.84
C VAL A 78 -11.02 -0.80 -24.05
N CYS A 79 -10.70 -0.06 -22.98
CA CYS A 79 -10.30 1.34 -23.09
C CYS A 79 -9.01 1.52 -23.88
N HIS A 80 -8.01 0.66 -23.67
CA HIS A 80 -6.73 0.76 -24.35
C HIS A 80 -6.86 0.52 -25.86
N MET A 81 -7.66 -0.46 -26.27
CA MET A 81 -7.91 -0.73 -27.68
C MET A 81 -8.67 0.42 -28.34
N ALA A 82 -9.72 0.93 -27.70
CA ALA A 82 -10.49 2.06 -28.22
C ALA A 82 -9.64 3.32 -28.42
N GLU A 83 -8.81 3.65 -27.43
CA GLU A 83 -7.86 4.78 -27.50
C GLU A 83 -6.85 4.62 -28.65
N ARG A 84 -6.34 3.39 -28.87
CA ARG A 84 -5.43 3.10 -29.99
C ARG A 84 -6.07 3.27 -31.35
N GLU A 85 -7.36 2.99 -31.46
CA GLU A 85 -8.14 3.11 -32.69
C GLU A 85 -8.77 4.51 -32.86
N GLY A 86 -8.59 5.41 -31.89
CA GLY A 86 -9.23 6.74 -31.90
C GLY A 86 -10.75 6.69 -31.75
N LEU A 87 -11.28 5.60 -31.21
CA LEU A 87 -12.70 5.34 -31.05
C LEU A 87 -13.12 5.50 -29.58
N GLU A 88 -14.41 5.76 -29.36
CA GLU A 88 -14.97 5.67 -28.02
C GLU A 88 -15.04 4.20 -27.55
N ALA A 89 -14.71 3.99 -26.29
CA ALA A 89 -14.73 2.66 -25.70
C ALA A 89 -16.17 2.12 -25.65
N LYS A 90 -16.37 0.91 -26.21
CA LYS A 90 -17.64 0.18 -26.07
C LYS A 90 -18.05 0.10 -24.61
N ARG A 91 -19.36 0.16 -24.33
CA ARG A 91 -19.89 0.03 -22.97
C ARG A 91 -19.42 -1.29 -22.33
N HIS A 92 -18.69 -1.18 -21.22
CA HIS A 92 -18.17 -2.32 -20.47
C HIS A 92 -18.01 -1.96 -18.99
N LYS A 93 -17.81 -2.98 -18.15
CA LYS A 93 -17.47 -2.77 -16.73
C LYS A 93 -15.97 -2.45 -16.62
N CYS A 94 -15.65 -1.16 -16.52
CA CYS A 94 -14.28 -0.70 -16.41
C CYS A 94 -13.81 -0.75 -14.95
N TYR A 95 -12.67 -1.40 -14.70
CA TYR A 95 -12.01 -1.43 -13.39
C TYR A 95 -10.78 -0.53 -13.33
N LYS A 96 -10.57 0.34 -14.33
CA LYS A 96 -9.52 1.36 -14.31
C LYS A 96 -9.96 2.45 -13.33
N ASN A 97 -9.18 2.67 -12.28
CA ASN A 97 -9.44 3.68 -11.26
C ASN A 97 -8.24 4.61 -11.01
N PHE A 98 -7.20 4.49 -11.85
CA PHE A 98 -6.03 5.34 -11.80
C PHE A 98 -5.61 5.77 -13.20
N ASP A 99 -5.00 6.95 -13.29
CA ASP A 99 -4.49 7.48 -14.56
C ASP A 99 -3.27 6.67 -15.02
N ARG A 100 -3.16 6.47 -16.34
CA ARG A 100 -2.01 5.81 -16.98
C ARG A 100 -0.73 6.62 -16.86
N ASN A 101 -0.83 7.95 -16.87
CA ASN A 101 0.30 8.87 -16.88
C ASN A 101 0.91 9.10 -15.49
N VAL A 102 0.27 8.57 -14.45
CA VAL A 102 0.76 8.69 -13.07
C VAL A 102 1.67 7.52 -12.72
N SER A 103 2.74 7.82 -11.98
CA SER A 103 3.73 6.81 -11.59
C SER A 103 3.10 5.69 -10.77
N SER A 104 3.62 4.47 -10.98
CA SER A 104 3.27 3.29 -10.19
C SER A 104 3.43 3.57 -8.69
N ALA A 105 4.51 4.24 -8.26
CA ALA A 105 4.77 4.59 -6.86
C ALA A 105 3.69 5.46 -6.21
N ARG A 106 2.98 6.29 -6.99
CA ARG A 106 1.88 7.09 -6.47
C ARG A 106 0.59 6.27 -6.27
N MET A 107 0.42 5.16 -7.00
CA MET A 107 -0.68 4.21 -6.75
C MET A 107 -0.55 3.60 -5.35
N GLU A 108 0.68 3.34 -4.93
CA GLU A 108 0.99 2.80 -3.61
C GLU A 108 0.69 3.78 -2.50
N SER A 109 1.25 5.00 -2.59
CA SER A 109 1.05 6.01 -1.57
C SER A 109 -0.42 6.42 -1.45
N ASP A 110 -1.15 6.48 -2.57
CA ASP A 110 -2.59 6.76 -2.61
C ASP A 110 -3.43 5.64 -1.96
N ALA A 111 -3.14 4.37 -2.28
CA ALA A 111 -3.86 3.24 -1.71
C ALA A 111 -3.68 3.13 -0.18
N ILE A 112 -2.46 3.34 0.32
CA ILE A 112 -2.21 3.34 1.76
C ILE A 112 -2.86 4.55 2.43
N ALA A 113 -2.74 5.75 1.86
CA ALA A 113 -3.38 6.96 2.40
C ALA A 113 -4.91 6.82 2.48
N GLU A 114 -5.55 6.17 1.50
CA GLU A 114 -6.96 5.82 1.57
C GLU A 114 -7.28 4.94 2.78
N GLY A 115 -6.48 3.88 3.00
CA GLY A 115 -6.67 2.97 4.13
C GLY A 115 -6.54 3.67 5.49
N PHE A 116 -5.61 4.61 5.62
CA PHE A 116 -5.47 5.44 6.82
C PHE A 116 -6.68 6.35 7.04
N THR A 117 -7.16 7.00 5.99
CA THR A 117 -8.32 7.91 6.05
C THR A 117 -9.61 7.16 6.41
N ARG A 118 -9.74 5.91 5.96
CA ARG A 118 -10.93 5.08 6.19
C ARG A 118 -10.90 4.26 7.48
N SER A 119 -9.76 4.21 8.17
CA SER A 119 -9.56 3.36 9.36
C SER A 119 -10.62 3.58 10.46
N ILE A 120 -10.93 4.83 10.80
CA ILE A 120 -11.95 5.17 11.80
C ILE A 120 -13.35 4.78 11.31
N ALA A 121 -13.68 5.10 10.06
CA ALA A 121 -15.01 4.80 9.52
C ALA A 121 -15.24 3.28 9.38
N MET A 122 -14.20 2.51 9.04
CA MET A 122 -14.29 1.06 8.83
C MET A 122 -14.24 0.27 10.14
N HIS A 123 -13.32 0.64 11.03
CA HIS A 123 -12.94 -0.19 12.19
C HIS A 123 -13.07 0.57 13.52
N GLY A 124 -13.23 1.90 13.49
CA GLY A 124 -13.24 2.73 14.70
C GLY A 124 -11.90 2.75 15.44
N VAL A 125 -10.79 2.58 14.71
CA VAL A 125 -9.42 2.56 15.24
C VAL A 125 -8.55 3.59 14.52
N ILE A 126 -7.48 4.01 15.21
CA ILE A 126 -6.50 4.95 14.70
C ILE A 126 -5.20 4.19 14.45
N PHE A 127 -4.68 4.24 13.23
CA PHE A 127 -3.37 3.68 12.91
C PHE A 127 -2.28 4.65 13.38
N ARG A 128 -1.85 4.51 14.64
CA ARG A 128 -0.90 5.42 15.28
C ARG A 128 0.53 5.23 14.78
N THR A 129 0.93 3.99 14.61
CA THR A 129 2.29 3.63 14.22
C THR A 129 2.27 2.83 12.94
N LEU A 130 2.98 3.32 11.92
CA LEU A 130 3.20 2.64 10.66
C LEU A 130 4.58 2.00 10.67
N ILE A 131 4.64 0.68 10.52
CA ILE A 131 5.85 -0.04 10.17
C ILE A 131 5.82 -0.25 8.66
N ALA A 132 6.75 0.37 7.96
CA ALA A 132 6.81 0.28 6.51
C ALA A 132 8.24 0.41 6.03
N ASP A 133 8.42 0.14 4.74
CA ASP A 133 9.69 0.37 4.10
C ASP A 133 10.10 1.86 4.13
N GLY A 134 11.38 2.12 3.96
CA GLY A 134 12.01 3.44 3.88
C GLY A 134 11.53 4.32 2.72
N ASP A 135 10.50 3.93 1.98
CA ASP A 135 9.93 4.73 0.90
C ASP A 135 9.31 6.02 1.44
N SER A 136 9.89 7.15 1.04
CA SER A 136 9.53 8.48 1.53
C SER A 136 8.13 8.93 1.09
N ASN A 137 7.67 8.49 -0.08
CA ASN A 137 6.41 8.94 -0.69
C ASN A 137 5.15 8.47 0.05
N VAL A 138 5.17 7.26 0.63
CA VAL A 138 4.00 6.70 1.33
C VAL A 138 3.71 7.48 2.60
N TYR A 139 4.74 7.68 3.43
CA TYR A 139 4.58 8.43 4.68
C TYR A 139 4.19 9.88 4.42
N GLN A 140 4.78 10.53 3.42
CA GLN A 140 4.40 11.90 3.06
C GLN A 140 2.94 11.99 2.62
N SER A 141 2.42 11.01 1.87
CA SER A 141 1.01 10.96 1.47
C SER A 141 0.06 10.83 2.67
N ILE A 142 0.44 10.07 3.70
CA ILE A 142 -0.32 9.96 4.96
C ILE A 142 -0.30 11.30 5.71
N MET A 143 0.86 11.94 5.80
CA MET A 143 0.97 13.27 6.45
C MET A 143 0.16 14.34 5.72
N ASN A 144 0.18 14.33 4.38
CA ASN A 144 -0.57 15.28 3.55
C ASN A 144 -2.08 15.07 3.64
N SER A 145 -2.54 13.81 3.74
CA SER A 145 -3.97 13.51 3.92
C SER A 145 -4.49 13.84 5.32
N ASN A 146 -3.59 13.93 6.31
CA ASN A 146 -3.90 14.26 7.71
C ASN A 146 -5.15 13.52 8.23
N PRO A 147 -5.14 12.18 8.20
CA PRO A 147 -6.33 11.34 8.40
C PRO A 147 -6.92 11.46 9.81
N TYR A 148 -6.14 11.93 10.79
CA TYR A 148 -6.54 12.02 12.20
C TYR A 148 -6.50 13.45 12.73
N ARG A 149 -6.78 14.42 11.85
CA ARG A 149 -6.79 15.85 12.18
C ARG A 149 -7.69 16.16 13.38
N GLU A 150 -8.88 15.58 13.41
CA GLU A 150 -9.89 15.81 14.45
C GLU A 150 -9.43 15.30 15.82
N GLN A 151 -8.66 14.21 15.84
CA GLN A 151 -8.14 13.61 17.06
C GLN A 151 -6.79 14.23 17.48
N MET A 152 -6.25 15.17 16.69
CA MET A 152 -4.93 15.80 16.88
C MET A 152 -3.79 14.78 17.01
N ILE A 153 -3.85 13.69 16.25
CA ILE A 153 -2.87 12.60 16.29
C ILE A 153 -2.01 12.61 15.03
N THR A 154 -0.70 12.62 15.23
CA THR A 154 0.28 12.41 14.15
C THR A 154 0.72 10.95 14.10
N VAL A 155 0.70 10.39 12.89
CA VAL A 155 1.18 9.03 12.61
C VAL A 155 2.69 8.97 12.79
N ARG A 156 3.19 7.96 13.51
CA ARG A 156 4.62 7.70 13.66
C ARG A 156 5.07 6.67 12.63
N LYS A 157 6.18 6.94 11.92
CA LYS A 157 6.84 5.96 11.06
C LYS A 157 7.90 5.18 11.85
N VAL A 158 7.96 3.88 11.65
CA VAL A 158 9.07 2.99 12.03
C VAL A 158 9.57 2.33 10.75
N GLU A 159 10.82 2.60 10.38
CA GLU A 159 11.41 2.07 9.15
C GLU A 159 11.94 0.65 9.35
N CYS A 160 11.70 -0.23 8.39
CA CYS A 160 12.24 -1.59 8.41
C CYS A 160 13.45 -1.75 7.45
N THR A 161 14.48 -2.50 7.87
CA THR A 161 15.61 -3.07 7.10
C THR A 161 16.55 -2.19 6.25
N HIS A 162 16.10 -1.09 5.66
CA HIS A 162 16.94 -0.25 4.80
C HIS A 162 18.09 0.44 5.54
N LEU A 163 17.85 0.88 6.78
CA LEU A 163 18.91 1.42 7.65
C LEU A 163 20.04 0.42 7.87
N LEU A 164 19.71 -0.84 8.17
CA LEU A 164 20.70 -1.89 8.44
C LEU A 164 21.49 -2.23 7.16
N ARG A 165 20.80 -2.41 6.01
CA ARG A 165 21.49 -2.63 4.72
C ARG A 165 22.41 -1.46 4.35
N ASN A 166 21.97 -0.23 4.56
CA ASN A 166 22.77 0.96 4.27
C ASN A 166 24.00 1.05 5.17
N LEU A 167 23.84 0.74 6.46
CA LEU A 167 24.97 0.67 7.40
C LEU A 167 25.96 -0.43 6.99
N CYS A 168 25.48 -1.65 6.74
CA CYS A 168 26.33 -2.77 6.32
C CYS A 168 27.09 -2.46 5.02
N LYS A 169 26.45 -1.84 4.03
CA LYS A 169 27.11 -1.41 2.79
C LYS A 169 28.25 -0.42 3.06
N LYS A 170 28.01 0.60 3.91
CA LYS A 170 29.04 1.60 4.26
C LYS A 170 30.20 0.96 5.03
N LEU A 171 29.91 0.08 5.99
CA LEU A 171 30.94 -0.64 6.73
C LEU A 171 31.81 -1.50 5.82
N LYS A 172 31.21 -2.17 4.83
CA LYS A 172 31.95 -2.97 3.85
C LYS A 172 32.91 -2.13 3.01
N ILE A 173 32.45 -0.97 2.53
CA ILE A 173 33.30 -0.02 1.77
C ILE A 173 34.49 0.45 2.60
N VAL A 174 34.26 0.79 3.88
CA VAL A 174 35.33 1.22 4.79
C VAL A 174 36.35 0.10 5.00
N ALA A 175 35.89 -1.14 5.21
CA ALA A 175 36.76 -2.30 5.36
C ALA A 175 37.62 -2.55 4.11
N GLU A 176 37.02 -2.53 2.91
CA GLU A 176 37.74 -2.69 1.64
C GLU A 176 38.75 -1.55 1.39
N ALA A 177 38.45 -0.32 1.83
CA ALA A 177 39.36 0.83 1.71
C ALA A 177 40.53 0.81 2.72
N THR A 178 40.42 0.03 3.80
CA THR A 178 41.45 -0.10 4.84
C THR A 178 42.28 -1.37 4.72
N GLU A 179 41.95 -2.28 3.79
CA GLU A 179 42.82 -3.40 3.48
C GLU A 179 44.18 -2.88 2.94
N PRO A 180 45.31 -3.27 3.57
CA PRO A 180 46.61 -2.87 3.09
C PRO A 180 46.82 -3.46 1.69
N LYS A 181 47.15 -2.60 0.72
CA LYS A 181 47.56 -3.05 -0.61
C LYS A 181 48.84 -3.87 -0.46
N LEU A 182 48.72 -5.19 -0.62
CA LEU A 182 49.84 -6.10 -0.84
C LEU A 182 50.47 -5.83 -2.21
#